data_AF-A0A1P8K7I2-F1
#
_entry.id   AF-A0A1P8K7I2-F1
#
_cell.length_a   1.000
_cell.length_b   1.000
_cell.length_c   1.000
_cell.angle_alpha   90.00
_cell.angle_beta   90.00
_cell.angle_gamma   90.00
#
_symmetry.space_group_name_H-M   'P 1'
#
loop_
_entity.id
_entity.type
_entity.pdbx_description
1 polymer ?
#
loop_
_entity_poly.entity_id
_entity_poly.type
_entity_poly.pdbx_seq_one_letter_code
_entity_poly.pdbx_strand_id
1 'polypeptide(L)'
;MYRVSFFAILLAGLLHSAVAGELLKDGKIEGLEKGAAVAPSSTLSGYPMYGGGGGWTFLRSSTGEAGALGNAEPVKTASLDVEQIEPDGSWFAIMFLRVNASTVGTAQYTTGSPCKGNFTYVVDKSVRTDDNCQALKASSYKSGTSERVYLSLLFTHTASAGRRIFMELRLNPELLGFRGTTTDSWSAESVAQNPARQKFIERLKQFGTKLQEANQSAIRFDKPKDAYAGVPSYRTLMDVSEDLADGTFSQQFIGAVESVRYAPGYKAIAYSKWGGNRISWNSVDEEESEAVAASKALENCTKNKRTEGTPCVLYDLKAKQNLMKTVTTQ
;
A
#
# COMPACT_ATOMS: atom_id res chain seq x y z
N MET A 1 52.54 -3.51 -22.56
CA MET A 1 52.11 -4.90 -22.28
C MET A 1 50.88 -4.85 -21.37
N TYR A 2 49.76 -5.40 -21.84
CA TYR A 2 48.47 -5.77 -21.19
C TYR A 2 47.88 -4.80 -20.13
N ARG A 3 46.79 -4.03 -20.31
CA ARG A 3 45.52 -4.18 -21.05
C ARG A 3 44.79 -5.52 -20.83
N VAL A 4 44.27 -5.77 -19.63
CA VAL A 4 43.01 -6.51 -19.38
C VAL A 4 42.54 -6.17 -17.95
N SER A 5 41.43 -5.45 -17.78
CA SER A 5 40.47 -5.56 -16.65
C SER A 5 39.38 -4.48 -16.73
N PHE A 6 38.65 -4.44 -17.85
CA PHE A 6 37.44 -3.62 -17.98
C PHE A 6 36.18 -4.45 -18.31
N PHE A 7 36.29 -5.79 -18.34
CA PHE A 7 35.23 -6.68 -18.80
C PHE A 7 34.38 -7.32 -17.68
N ALA A 8 34.72 -7.12 -16.40
CA ALA A 8 34.02 -7.78 -15.29
C ALA A 8 32.83 -6.98 -14.71
N ILE A 9 32.64 -5.70 -15.08
CA ILE A 9 31.55 -4.86 -14.54
C ILE A 9 30.29 -4.92 -15.42
N LEU A 10 30.37 -5.43 -16.66
CA LEU A 10 29.21 -5.50 -17.56
C LEU A 10 28.32 -6.74 -17.39
N LEU A 11 28.75 -7.79 -16.67
CA LEU A 11 27.97 -9.03 -16.55
C LEU A 11 27.00 -9.09 -15.36
N ALA A 12 27.16 -8.22 -14.35
CA ALA A 12 26.25 -8.17 -13.20
C ALA A 12 24.99 -7.32 -13.45
N GLY A 13 24.94 -6.57 -14.56
CA GLY A 13 23.82 -5.68 -14.91
C GLY A 13 22.74 -6.29 -15.81
N LEU A 14 22.87 -7.56 -16.23
CA LEU A 14 22.07 -8.15 -17.32
C LEU A 14 21.07 -9.25 -16.93
N LEU A 15 20.86 -9.59 -15.66
CA LEU A 15 20.11 -10.81 -15.31
C LEU A 15 18.92 -10.68 -14.35
N HIS A 16 18.27 -9.52 -14.27
CA HIS A 16 16.90 -9.45 -13.74
C HIS A 16 16.03 -8.51 -14.55
N SER A 17 15.99 -8.70 -15.87
CA SER A 17 14.84 -8.25 -16.65
C SER A 17 13.63 -9.01 -16.09
N ALA A 18 12.87 -8.39 -15.20
CA ALA A 18 11.59 -8.90 -14.75
C ALA A 18 10.66 -8.88 -15.97
N VAL A 19 10.71 -9.95 -16.77
CA VAL A 19 9.87 -10.09 -17.97
C VAL A 19 8.43 -10.10 -17.49
N ALA A 20 7.60 -9.24 -18.08
CA ALA A 20 6.16 -9.25 -17.92
C ALA A 20 5.63 -10.67 -18.21
N GLY A 21 5.40 -11.44 -17.15
CA GLY A 21 5.14 -12.87 -17.25
C GLY A 21 3.73 -13.22 -16.78
N GLU A 22 3.15 -14.21 -17.44
CA GLU A 22 2.02 -14.94 -16.87
C GLU A 22 2.53 -15.73 -15.66
N LEU A 23 1.99 -15.43 -14.47
CA LEU A 23 2.41 -16.05 -13.22
C LEU A 23 1.82 -17.45 -13.04
N LEU A 24 0.71 -17.76 -13.71
CA LEU A 24 0.07 -19.07 -13.68
C LEU A 24 0.38 -19.84 -14.98
N LYS A 25 1.26 -20.83 -14.89
CA LYS A 25 1.56 -21.75 -15.99
C LYS A 25 0.94 -23.12 -15.72
N ASP A 26 0.18 -23.67 -16.67
CA ASP A 26 -0.45 -24.99 -16.56
C ASP A 26 -1.30 -25.17 -15.28
N GLY A 27 -1.94 -24.09 -14.83
CA GLY A 27 -2.75 -24.09 -13.62
C GLY A 27 -1.95 -24.13 -12.31
N LYS A 28 -0.64 -23.85 -12.35
CA LYS A 28 0.23 -23.71 -11.18
C LYS A 28 1.02 -22.41 -11.25
N ILE A 29 1.27 -21.77 -10.11
CA ILE A 29 2.20 -20.65 -10.06
C ILE A 29 3.60 -21.23 -9.92
N GLU A 30 4.35 -21.24 -11.02
CA GLU A 30 5.70 -21.82 -11.09
C GLU A 30 6.76 -20.72 -11.02
N GLY A 31 7.86 -21.00 -10.31
CA GLY A 31 9.09 -20.21 -10.42
C GLY A 31 9.18 -18.94 -9.56
N LEU A 32 8.24 -18.71 -8.63
CA LEU A 32 8.36 -17.61 -7.66
C LEU A 32 8.66 -18.15 -6.26
N GLU A 33 9.85 -17.83 -5.76
CA GLU A 33 10.20 -18.02 -4.36
C GLU A 33 9.68 -16.86 -3.52
N LYS A 34 9.32 -17.12 -2.26
CA LYS A 34 8.94 -16.05 -1.32
C LYS A 34 10.07 -15.01 -1.26
N GLY A 35 9.75 -13.74 -1.45
CA GLY A 35 10.75 -12.68 -1.54
C GLY A 35 11.15 -12.29 -2.97
N ALA A 36 10.71 -13.04 -3.98
CA ALA A 36 10.99 -12.71 -5.38
C ALA A 36 10.22 -11.45 -5.80
N ALA A 37 10.87 -10.55 -6.56
CA ALA A 37 10.22 -9.38 -7.14
C ALA A 37 9.19 -9.81 -8.19
N VAL A 38 8.02 -9.15 -8.19
CA VAL A 38 6.96 -9.37 -9.18
C VAL A 38 6.94 -8.17 -10.14
N ALA A 39 7.08 -8.44 -11.44
CA ALA A 39 7.08 -7.38 -12.44
C ALA A 39 5.73 -6.63 -12.44
N PRO A 40 5.71 -5.29 -12.60
CA PRO A 40 4.45 -4.52 -12.53
C PRO A 40 3.43 -4.88 -13.61
N SER A 41 3.91 -5.45 -14.72
CA SER A 41 3.15 -5.91 -15.88
C SER A 41 2.82 -7.41 -15.84
N SER A 42 3.08 -8.08 -14.71
CA SER A 42 2.73 -9.50 -14.55
C SER A 42 1.22 -9.71 -14.57
N THR A 43 0.80 -10.87 -15.07
CA THR A 43 -0.60 -11.29 -15.10
C THR A 43 -0.80 -12.52 -14.23
N LEU A 44 -2.02 -12.67 -13.70
CA LEU A 44 -2.47 -13.89 -13.02
C LEU A 44 -3.62 -14.49 -13.83
N SER A 45 -3.42 -15.64 -14.45
CA SER A 45 -4.38 -16.26 -15.39
C SER A 45 -4.84 -15.32 -16.52
N GLY A 46 -3.91 -14.51 -17.03
CA GLY A 46 -4.11 -13.48 -18.05
C GLY A 46 -4.73 -12.19 -17.53
N TYR A 47 -5.15 -12.13 -16.26
CA TYR A 47 -5.67 -10.90 -15.68
C TYR A 47 -4.51 -9.98 -15.29
N PRO A 48 -4.49 -8.72 -15.75
CA PRO A 48 -3.47 -7.76 -15.32
C PRO A 48 -3.57 -7.54 -13.81
N MET A 49 -2.43 -7.21 -13.21
CA MET A 49 -2.35 -6.90 -11.78
C MET A 49 -2.08 -5.42 -11.57
N TYR A 50 -2.64 -4.87 -10.48
CA TYR A 50 -2.27 -3.53 -10.05
C TYR A 50 -0.80 -3.51 -9.60
N GLY A 51 0.03 -2.69 -10.25
CA GLY A 51 1.48 -2.64 -10.02
C GLY A 51 1.93 -1.91 -8.75
N GLY A 52 1.04 -1.17 -8.06
CA GLY A 52 1.33 -0.61 -6.73
C GLY A 52 2.53 0.33 -6.63
N GLY A 53 2.96 0.96 -7.73
CA GLY A 53 4.18 1.78 -7.77
C GLY A 53 5.49 1.00 -7.98
N GLY A 54 5.41 -0.26 -8.43
CA GLY A 54 6.55 -0.93 -9.06
C GLY A 54 7.45 -1.81 -8.18
N GLY A 55 6.96 -2.26 -7.02
CA GLY A 55 7.80 -2.96 -6.04
C GLY A 55 7.08 -4.04 -5.24
N TRP A 56 6.26 -4.85 -5.93
CA TRP A 56 5.65 -6.02 -5.30
C TRP A 56 6.66 -7.14 -5.13
N THR A 57 6.54 -7.82 -4.00
CA THR A 57 7.34 -8.98 -3.62
C THR A 57 6.41 -10.16 -3.38
N PHE A 58 6.72 -11.31 -3.95
CA PHE A 58 5.91 -12.51 -3.82
C PHE A 58 5.89 -13.02 -2.37
N LEU A 59 4.69 -13.22 -1.83
CA LEU A 59 4.51 -13.84 -0.51
C LEU A 59 4.16 -15.31 -0.62
N ARG A 60 3.06 -15.60 -1.30
CA ARG A 60 2.54 -16.95 -1.50
C ARG A 60 1.51 -16.94 -2.61
N SER A 61 1.17 -18.14 -3.04
CA SER A 61 0.10 -18.39 -3.97
C SER A 61 -0.64 -19.67 -3.63
N SER A 62 -1.86 -19.76 -4.13
CA SER A 62 -2.61 -21.01 -4.10
C SER A 62 -3.56 -21.10 -5.28
N THR A 63 -3.92 -22.33 -5.64
CA THR A 63 -5.05 -22.60 -6.51
C THR A 63 -6.12 -23.31 -5.71
N GLY A 64 -7.37 -23.10 -6.07
CA GLY A 64 -8.49 -23.76 -5.41
C GLY A 64 -9.70 -23.78 -6.31
N GLU A 65 -10.78 -24.33 -5.80
CA GLU A 65 -12.05 -24.44 -6.50
C GLU A 65 -13.10 -23.62 -5.76
N ALA A 66 -13.89 -22.85 -6.49
CA ALA A 66 -15.10 -22.21 -5.99
C ALA A 66 -16.33 -23.06 -6.37
N GLY A 67 -17.37 -22.98 -5.55
CA GLY A 67 -18.59 -23.78 -5.72
C GLY A 67 -19.28 -23.57 -7.07
N ALA A 68 -20.08 -24.55 -7.46
CA ALA A 68 -20.91 -24.54 -8.67
C ALA A 68 -22.35 -24.97 -8.34
N LEU A 69 -23.34 -24.53 -9.13
CA LEU A 69 -24.74 -24.95 -8.96
C LEU A 69 -25.02 -26.20 -9.81
N GLY A 70 -25.75 -27.15 -9.24
CA GLY A 70 -26.11 -28.40 -9.92
C GLY A 70 -24.89 -29.28 -10.21
N ASN A 71 -24.87 -29.91 -11.39
CA ASN A 71 -23.77 -30.77 -11.87
C ASN A 71 -22.72 -30.01 -12.69
N ALA A 72 -22.64 -28.68 -12.56
CA ALA A 72 -21.62 -27.90 -13.25
C ALA A 72 -20.24 -28.14 -12.63
N GLU A 73 -19.18 -28.11 -13.45
CA GLU A 73 -17.81 -28.22 -12.93
C GLU A 73 -17.49 -27.07 -11.96
N PRO A 74 -16.71 -27.29 -10.90
CA PRO A 74 -16.22 -26.22 -10.03
C PRO A 74 -15.40 -25.18 -10.81
N VAL A 75 -15.44 -23.93 -10.35
CA VAL A 75 -14.65 -22.86 -10.95
C VAL A 75 -13.24 -22.91 -10.38
N LYS A 76 -12.23 -23.16 -11.22
CA LYS A 76 -10.84 -23.07 -10.77
C LYS A 76 -10.51 -21.60 -10.51
N THR A 77 -9.84 -21.36 -9.39
CA THR A 77 -9.39 -20.04 -8.96
C THR A 77 -7.89 -20.07 -8.69
N ALA A 78 -7.23 -18.95 -8.98
CA ALA A 78 -5.86 -18.71 -8.58
C ALA A 78 -5.84 -17.53 -7.61
N SER A 79 -5.08 -17.67 -6.54
CA SER A 79 -4.84 -16.62 -5.55
C SER A 79 -3.34 -16.31 -5.49
N LEU A 80 -3.03 -15.03 -5.34
CA LEU A 80 -1.68 -14.51 -5.26
C LEU A 80 -1.65 -13.43 -4.18
N ASP A 81 -0.72 -13.59 -3.24
CA ASP A 81 -0.45 -12.61 -2.22
C ASP A 81 0.93 -11.98 -2.53
N VAL A 82 0.98 -10.66 -2.58
CA VAL A 82 2.21 -9.90 -2.76
C VAL A 82 2.30 -8.79 -1.72
N GLU A 83 3.51 -8.45 -1.31
CA GLU A 83 3.74 -7.37 -0.35
C GLU A 83 4.76 -6.34 -0.85
N GLN A 84 4.70 -5.16 -0.25
CA GLN A 84 5.74 -4.16 -0.39
C GLN A 84 6.32 -3.87 1.00
N ILE A 85 7.63 -4.03 1.10
CA ILE A 85 8.43 -3.76 2.30
C ILE A 85 9.32 -2.54 2.02
N GLU A 86 9.37 -1.61 2.96
CA GLU A 86 10.27 -0.47 2.94
C GLU A 86 11.73 -0.89 3.24
N PRO A 87 12.74 -0.07 2.87
CA PRO A 87 14.15 -0.42 3.10
C PRO A 87 14.54 -0.68 4.57
N ASP A 88 13.72 -0.23 5.52
CA ASP A 88 13.88 -0.44 6.96
C ASP A 88 13.23 -1.76 7.45
N GLY A 89 12.60 -2.52 6.56
CA GLY A 89 11.88 -3.75 6.88
C GLY A 89 10.41 -3.53 7.27
N SER A 90 9.93 -2.28 7.28
CA SER A 90 8.53 -1.99 7.58
C SER A 90 7.64 -2.42 6.41
N TRP A 91 6.61 -3.22 6.70
CA TRP A 91 5.59 -3.54 5.72
C TRP A 91 4.71 -2.30 5.42
N PHE A 92 4.50 -2.00 4.12
CA PHE A 92 3.63 -0.91 3.67
C PHE A 92 2.30 -1.40 3.12
N ALA A 93 2.32 -2.32 2.15
CA ALA A 93 1.08 -2.82 1.56
C ALA A 93 1.12 -4.32 1.26
N ILE A 94 -0.01 -5.01 1.39
CA ILE A 94 -0.22 -6.38 0.90
C ILE A 94 -1.38 -6.32 -0.05
N MET A 95 -1.22 -6.90 -1.22
CA MET A 95 -2.33 -7.18 -2.13
C MET A 95 -2.61 -8.67 -2.11
N PHE A 96 -3.86 -9.03 -1.79
CA PHE A 96 -4.41 -10.36 -2.00
C PHE A 96 -5.26 -10.29 -3.27
N LEU A 97 -4.85 -11.00 -4.31
CA LEU A 97 -5.57 -11.07 -5.57
C LEU A 97 -6.10 -12.49 -5.76
N ARG A 98 -7.38 -12.62 -6.08
CA ARG A 98 -7.97 -13.90 -6.49
C ARG A 98 -8.77 -13.71 -7.77
N VAL A 99 -8.50 -14.58 -8.74
CA VAL A 99 -9.11 -14.55 -10.08
C VAL A 99 -9.57 -15.94 -10.50
N ASN A 100 -10.38 -16.04 -11.56
CA ASN A 100 -10.64 -17.33 -12.20
C ASN A 100 -9.40 -17.84 -12.93
N ALA A 101 -9.08 -19.11 -12.73
CA ALA A 101 -8.02 -19.84 -13.43
C ALA A 101 -8.55 -20.70 -14.58
N SER A 102 -9.87 -20.91 -14.67
CA SER A 102 -10.54 -21.58 -15.78
C SER A 102 -11.57 -20.66 -16.43
N THR A 103 -11.92 -20.97 -17.68
CA THR A 103 -13.11 -20.37 -18.32
C THR A 103 -14.33 -20.69 -17.49
N VAL A 104 -15.23 -19.72 -17.34
CA VAL A 104 -16.43 -19.86 -16.52
C VAL A 104 -17.66 -19.88 -17.43
N GLY A 105 -18.55 -20.85 -17.21
CA GLY A 105 -19.82 -21.04 -17.92
C GLY A 105 -20.99 -20.31 -17.24
N THR A 106 -22.17 -20.33 -17.85
CA THR A 106 -23.36 -19.61 -17.37
C THR A 106 -23.98 -20.19 -16.09
N ALA A 107 -23.71 -21.45 -15.75
CA ALA A 107 -24.22 -22.14 -14.55
C ALA A 107 -23.25 -22.06 -13.33
N GLN A 108 -22.11 -21.40 -13.50
CA GLN A 108 -21.11 -21.21 -12.46
C GLN A 108 -21.26 -19.81 -11.86
N TYR A 109 -21.23 -19.72 -10.53
CA TYR A 109 -21.43 -18.49 -9.79
C TYR A 109 -20.52 -18.52 -8.57
N THR A 110 -20.26 -17.35 -8.01
CA THR A 110 -19.52 -17.28 -6.75
C THR A 110 -20.31 -16.45 -5.76
N THR A 111 -20.50 -16.98 -4.56
CA THR A 111 -21.23 -16.30 -3.48
C THR A 111 -20.30 -15.43 -2.63
N GLY A 112 -20.90 -14.43 -1.97
CA GLY A 112 -20.27 -13.61 -0.94
C GLY A 112 -20.31 -12.11 -1.26
N SER A 113 -20.98 -11.34 -0.40
CA SER A 113 -20.94 -9.88 -0.43
C SER A 113 -19.78 -9.37 0.41
N PRO A 114 -18.71 -8.80 -0.16
CA PRO A 114 -17.70 -8.12 0.64
C PRO A 114 -18.23 -6.79 1.22
N CYS A 115 -19.44 -6.35 0.86
CA CYS A 115 -20.07 -5.12 1.34
C CYS A 115 -20.92 -5.31 2.61
N LYS A 116 -21.12 -6.55 3.08
CA LYS A 116 -21.87 -6.84 4.30
C LYS A 116 -20.95 -6.88 5.51
N GLY A 117 -21.13 -5.96 6.45
CA GLY A 117 -20.34 -5.89 7.68
C GLY A 117 -20.15 -4.46 8.20
N ASN A 118 -19.37 -4.34 9.29
CA ASN A 118 -18.99 -3.05 9.87
C ASN A 118 -17.78 -2.49 9.12
N PHE A 119 -18.03 -1.54 8.23
CA PHE A 119 -17.02 -0.88 7.43
C PHE A 119 -16.94 0.60 7.78
N THR A 120 -15.74 1.18 7.64
CA THR A 120 -15.52 2.62 7.73
C THR A 120 -16.29 3.35 6.62
N TYR A 121 -16.28 2.78 5.41
CA TYR A 121 -17.17 3.17 4.33
C TYR A 121 -17.41 2.01 3.36
N VAL A 122 -18.51 2.13 2.61
CA VAL A 122 -18.90 1.19 1.56
C VAL A 122 -19.30 1.97 0.31
N VAL A 123 -18.89 1.49 -0.85
CA VAL A 123 -19.36 1.92 -2.16
C VAL A 123 -19.86 0.68 -2.88
N ASP A 124 -21.18 0.49 -2.86
CA ASP A 124 -21.86 -0.61 -3.53
C ASP A 124 -22.39 -0.15 -4.89
N LYS A 125 -21.85 -0.72 -5.97
CA LYS A 125 -22.30 -0.48 -7.35
C LYS A 125 -23.05 -1.69 -7.91
N SER A 126 -23.56 -2.56 -7.05
CA SER A 126 -24.29 -3.74 -7.46
C SER A 126 -25.65 -3.39 -8.09
N VAL A 127 -25.90 -3.98 -9.26
CA VAL A 127 -27.18 -3.87 -9.98
C VAL A 127 -28.05 -5.12 -9.75
N ARG A 128 -27.44 -6.21 -9.24
CA ARG A 128 -28.04 -7.50 -8.81
C ARG A 128 -27.22 -8.04 -7.62
N THR A 129 -27.53 -9.24 -7.12
CA THR A 129 -26.84 -9.89 -5.97
C THR A 129 -25.33 -9.66 -5.93
N ASP A 130 -24.89 -8.79 -5.02
CA ASP A 130 -23.54 -8.73 -4.45
C ASP A 130 -22.35 -8.62 -5.44
N ASP A 131 -22.55 -8.00 -6.60
CA ASP A 131 -21.53 -7.79 -7.64
C ASP A 131 -21.03 -6.33 -7.65
N ASN A 132 -19.72 -6.07 -7.73
CA ASN A 132 -19.14 -4.71 -7.83
C ASN A 132 -19.23 -3.88 -6.54
N CYS A 133 -18.52 -4.35 -5.52
CA CYS A 133 -18.42 -3.70 -4.22
C CYS A 133 -17.00 -3.18 -3.96
N GLN A 134 -16.92 -2.01 -3.31
CA GLN A 134 -15.72 -1.52 -2.63
C GLN A 134 -16.06 -1.26 -1.16
N ALA A 135 -15.20 -1.71 -0.24
CA ALA A 135 -15.38 -1.48 1.18
C ALA A 135 -14.04 -1.21 1.88
N LEU A 136 -14.06 -0.41 2.95
CA LEU A 136 -12.90 -0.18 3.81
C LEU A 136 -13.18 -0.68 5.22
N LYS A 137 -12.27 -1.49 5.75
CA LYS A 137 -12.24 -1.84 7.19
C LYS A 137 -10.85 -1.60 7.77
N ALA A 138 -10.81 -1.21 9.03
CA ALA A 138 -9.59 -1.34 9.83
C ALA A 138 -9.56 -2.70 10.52
N SER A 139 -8.37 -3.26 10.64
CA SER A 139 -8.13 -4.49 11.38
C SER A 139 -6.74 -4.43 11.96
N SER A 140 -6.42 -5.33 12.88
CA SER A 140 -5.09 -5.43 13.47
C SER A 140 -4.54 -6.84 13.38
N TYR A 141 -3.22 -6.95 13.46
CA TYR A 141 -2.55 -8.21 13.74
C TYR A 141 -1.52 -7.98 14.85
N LYS A 142 -1.28 -9.03 15.64
CA LYS A 142 -0.22 -9.02 16.64
C LYS A 142 1.06 -9.54 16.01
N SER A 143 2.15 -8.79 16.19
CA SER A 143 3.51 -9.23 15.89
C SER A 143 4.31 -9.15 17.19
N GLY A 144 4.48 -10.29 17.84
CA GLY A 144 4.98 -10.35 19.22
C GLY A 144 4.05 -9.63 20.19
N THR A 145 4.58 -8.67 20.95
CA THR A 145 3.83 -7.84 21.91
C THR A 145 3.20 -6.60 21.28
N SER A 146 3.55 -6.26 20.03
CA SER A 146 3.03 -5.08 19.35
C SER A 146 1.80 -5.42 18.52
N GLU A 147 0.74 -4.66 18.70
CA GLU A 147 -0.40 -4.65 17.78
C GLU A 147 -0.12 -3.68 16.63
N ARG A 148 -0.39 -4.13 15.40
CA ARG A 148 -0.24 -3.31 14.19
C ARG A 148 -1.57 -3.21 13.48
N VAL A 149 -2.04 -1.98 13.28
CA VAL A 149 -3.27 -1.68 12.55
C VAL A 149 -2.97 -1.64 11.05
N TYR A 150 -3.93 -2.09 10.25
CA TYR A 150 -3.92 -1.95 8.80
C TYR A 150 -5.33 -1.60 8.30
N LEU A 151 -5.36 -0.88 7.18
CA LEU A 151 -6.58 -0.53 6.47
C LEU A 151 -6.74 -1.46 5.28
N SER A 152 -7.82 -2.24 5.25
CA SER A 152 -8.11 -3.17 4.15
C SER A 152 -9.13 -2.54 3.22
N LEU A 153 -8.70 -2.25 2.00
CA LEU A 153 -9.57 -1.84 0.91
C LEU A 153 -9.95 -3.08 0.09
N LEU A 154 -11.20 -3.50 0.21
CA LEU A 154 -11.72 -4.71 -0.42
C LEU A 154 -12.46 -4.35 -1.71
N PHE A 155 -12.24 -5.15 -2.74
CA PHE A 155 -12.91 -5.07 -4.03
C PHE A 155 -13.43 -6.45 -4.43
N THR A 156 -14.65 -6.49 -4.95
CA THR A 156 -15.13 -7.66 -5.71
C THR A 156 -15.82 -7.18 -6.96
N HIS A 157 -15.42 -7.75 -8.08
CA HIS A 157 -16.05 -7.54 -9.37
C HIS A 157 -16.44 -8.87 -9.98
N THR A 158 -17.66 -8.93 -10.50
CA THR A 158 -18.16 -10.04 -11.30
C THR A 158 -18.61 -9.48 -12.64
N ALA A 159 -18.29 -10.18 -13.72
CA ALA A 159 -18.71 -9.85 -15.08
C ALA A 159 -19.39 -11.05 -15.74
N SER A 160 -19.86 -10.84 -16.98
CA SER A 160 -20.49 -11.88 -17.79
C SER A 160 -19.65 -13.14 -17.89
N ALA A 161 -20.32 -14.28 -18.10
CA ALA A 161 -19.71 -15.61 -18.09
C ALA A 161 -18.94 -15.90 -16.79
N GLY A 162 -19.44 -15.44 -15.63
CA GLY A 162 -18.93 -15.75 -14.29
C GLY A 162 -17.48 -15.36 -14.00
N ARG A 163 -16.89 -14.43 -14.79
CA ARG A 163 -15.56 -13.88 -14.50
C ARG A 163 -15.61 -13.04 -13.23
N ARG A 164 -14.60 -13.18 -12.39
CA ARG A 164 -14.47 -12.56 -11.08
C ARG A 164 -13.03 -12.15 -10.80
N ILE A 165 -12.89 -10.95 -10.24
CA ILE A 165 -11.72 -10.52 -9.48
C ILE A 165 -12.16 -10.21 -8.05
N PHE A 166 -11.45 -10.79 -7.09
CA PHE A 166 -11.41 -10.30 -5.72
C PHE A 166 -10.03 -9.69 -5.49
N MET A 167 -10.00 -8.49 -4.93
CA MET A 167 -8.75 -7.84 -4.53
C MET A 167 -8.94 -7.27 -3.12
N GLU A 168 -7.99 -7.55 -2.23
CA GLU A 168 -7.86 -6.85 -0.96
C GLU A 168 -6.50 -6.17 -0.93
N LEU A 169 -6.49 -4.84 -0.82
CA LEU A 169 -5.30 -4.05 -0.61
C LEU A 169 -5.24 -3.63 0.86
N ARG A 170 -4.33 -4.23 1.63
CA ARG A 170 -4.01 -3.80 2.99
C ARG A 170 -2.95 -2.71 2.94
N LEU A 171 -3.15 -1.64 3.70
CA LEU A 171 -2.25 -0.50 3.81
C LEU A 171 -1.88 -0.28 5.27
N ASN A 172 -0.61 0.04 5.52
CA ASN A 172 -0.11 0.47 6.82
C ASN A 172 -0.41 1.97 7.05
N PRO A 173 -1.35 2.34 7.93
CA PRO A 173 -1.65 3.74 8.20
C PRO A 173 -0.48 4.50 8.85
N GLU A 174 0.44 3.83 9.56
CA GLU A 174 1.61 4.50 10.16
C GLU A 174 2.52 5.12 9.09
N LEU A 175 2.68 4.43 7.95
CA LEU A 175 3.47 4.90 6.81
C LEU A 175 2.72 5.91 5.92
N LEU A 176 1.46 6.19 6.26
CA LEU A 176 0.61 7.19 5.61
C LEU A 176 0.35 8.41 6.49
N GLY A 177 1.10 8.56 7.59
CA GLY A 177 1.01 9.72 8.48
C GLY A 177 0.12 9.54 9.71
N PHE A 178 -0.41 8.34 9.96
CA PHE A 178 -1.36 8.08 11.05
C PHE A 178 -0.78 7.10 12.08
N ARG A 179 0.33 7.50 12.71
CA ARG A 179 1.04 6.67 13.70
C ARG A 179 0.25 6.54 14.99
N GLY A 180 0.39 5.39 15.66
CA GLY A 180 -0.27 5.13 16.95
C GLY A 180 -1.79 5.01 16.89
N THR A 181 -2.38 4.92 15.69
CA THR A 181 -3.82 4.70 15.57
C THR A 181 -4.19 3.28 15.94
N THR A 182 -5.36 3.12 16.56
CA THR A 182 -6.01 1.84 16.89
C THR A 182 -7.03 1.46 15.81
N THR A 183 -7.62 0.26 15.86
CA THR A 183 -8.73 -0.09 14.97
C THR A 183 -9.91 0.88 15.12
N ASP A 184 -10.22 1.28 16.35
CA ASP A 184 -11.36 2.15 16.68
C ASP A 184 -11.18 3.58 16.14
N SER A 185 -9.92 4.01 16.01
CA SER A 185 -9.55 5.28 15.37
C SER A 185 -10.10 5.42 13.94
N TRP A 186 -10.43 4.30 13.31
CA TRP A 186 -10.92 4.22 11.93
C TRP A 186 -12.39 3.81 11.82
N SER A 187 -13.12 3.80 12.94
CA SER A 187 -14.59 3.73 12.91
C SER A 187 -15.17 4.94 12.19
N ALA A 188 -16.36 4.81 11.60
CA ALA A 188 -17.02 5.91 10.89
C ALA A 188 -17.18 7.17 11.79
N GLU A 189 -17.52 6.96 13.06
CA GLU A 189 -17.63 8.04 14.06
C GLU A 189 -16.28 8.70 14.37
N SER A 190 -15.23 7.91 14.66
CA SER A 190 -13.89 8.46 14.95
C SER A 190 -13.26 9.16 13.75
N VAL A 191 -13.55 8.69 12.53
CA VAL A 191 -13.18 9.39 11.30
C VAL A 191 -13.94 10.71 11.22
N ALA A 192 -15.27 10.71 11.44
CA ALA A 192 -16.09 11.93 11.41
C ALA A 192 -15.66 13.00 12.44
N GLN A 193 -15.00 12.62 13.53
CA GLN A 193 -14.52 13.57 14.54
C GLN A 193 -13.09 14.09 14.28
N ASN A 194 -12.36 13.54 13.30
CA ASN A 194 -10.97 13.92 13.03
C ASN A 194 -10.80 14.40 11.57
N PRO A 195 -10.62 15.71 11.33
CA PRO A 195 -10.52 16.28 9.97
C PRO A 195 -9.40 15.67 9.10
N ALA A 196 -8.25 15.32 9.70
CA ALA A 196 -7.14 14.70 8.96
C ALA A 196 -7.51 13.30 8.47
N ARG A 197 -8.15 12.49 9.33
CA ARG A 197 -8.68 11.17 8.94
C ARG A 197 -9.79 11.30 7.91
N GLN A 198 -10.72 12.26 8.03
CA GLN A 198 -11.73 12.52 7.00
C GLN A 198 -11.10 12.80 5.62
N LYS A 199 -10.14 13.75 5.57
CA LYS A 199 -9.45 14.11 4.32
C LYS A 199 -8.68 12.93 3.72
N PHE A 200 -8.10 12.09 4.56
CA PHE A 200 -7.43 10.86 4.11
C PHE A 200 -8.42 9.83 3.58
N ILE A 201 -9.54 9.59 4.27
CA ILE A 201 -10.58 8.65 3.82
C ILE A 201 -11.18 9.09 2.49
N GLU A 202 -11.38 10.39 2.27
CA GLU A 202 -11.86 10.90 0.98
C GLU A 202 -10.84 10.63 -0.15
N ARG A 203 -9.55 10.87 0.09
CA ARG A 203 -8.49 10.52 -0.87
C ARG A 203 -8.41 9.02 -1.13
N LEU A 204 -8.54 8.20 -0.08
CA LEU A 204 -8.57 6.74 -0.17
C LEU A 204 -9.79 6.25 -0.94
N LYS A 205 -10.94 6.91 -0.78
CA LYS A 205 -12.15 6.63 -1.54
C LYS A 205 -11.95 6.94 -3.03
N GLN A 206 -11.38 8.10 -3.36
CA GLN A 206 -11.06 8.48 -4.75
C GLN A 206 -10.06 7.53 -5.41
N PHE A 207 -8.99 7.18 -4.68
CA PHE A 207 -8.04 6.14 -5.09
C PHE A 207 -8.75 4.80 -5.34
N GLY A 208 -9.59 4.39 -4.38
CA GLY A 208 -10.33 3.14 -4.45
C GLY A 208 -11.30 3.11 -5.62
N THR A 209 -11.99 4.20 -5.93
CA THR A 209 -12.86 4.31 -7.12
C THR A 209 -12.08 4.05 -8.41
N LYS A 210 -10.90 4.66 -8.58
CA LYS A 210 -10.04 4.42 -9.76
C LYS A 210 -9.56 2.97 -9.83
N LEU A 211 -9.17 2.39 -8.70
CA LEU A 211 -8.75 0.99 -8.63
C LEU A 211 -9.91 0.02 -8.91
N GLN A 212 -11.12 0.35 -8.44
CA GLN A 212 -12.35 -0.38 -8.71
C GLN A 212 -12.69 -0.38 -10.21
N GLU A 213 -12.61 0.78 -10.86
CA GLU A 213 -12.81 0.93 -12.32
C GLU A 213 -11.76 0.15 -13.12
N ALA A 214 -10.50 0.19 -12.68
CA ALA A 214 -9.42 -0.60 -13.28
C ALA A 214 -9.64 -2.11 -13.13
N ASN A 215 -10.10 -2.58 -11.97
CA ASN A 215 -10.47 -3.98 -11.77
C ASN A 215 -11.61 -4.41 -12.70
N GLN A 216 -12.61 -3.55 -12.90
CA GLN A 216 -13.70 -3.80 -13.85
C GLN A 216 -13.18 -3.90 -15.30
N SER A 217 -12.22 -3.04 -15.67
CA SER A 217 -11.55 -3.12 -16.97
C SER A 217 -10.73 -4.40 -17.12
N ALA A 218 -9.97 -4.78 -16.08
CA ALA A 218 -9.11 -5.97 -16.05
C ALA A 218 -9.86 -7.29 -16.27
N ILE A 219 -11.15 -7.37 -15.88
CA ILE A 219 -11.97 -8.57 -16.06
C ILE A 219 -12.73 -8.66 -17.38
N ARG A 220 -12.54 -7.71 -18.29
CA ARG A 220 -13.12 -7.80 -19.63
C ARG A 220 -12.55 -8.99 -20.40
N PHE A 221 -13.25 -9.42 -21.45
CA PHE A 221 -12.83 -10.56 -22.27
C PHE A 221 -11.46 -10.34 -22.93
N ASP A 222 -11.14 -9.11 -23.31
CA ASP A 222 -9.88 -8.70 -23.93
C ASP A 222 -8.73 -8.55 -22.93
N LYS A 223 -9.01 -8.54 -21.61
CA LYS A 223 -8.02 -8.44 -20.52
C LYS A 223 -6.90 -7.43 -20.82
N PRO A 224 -7.23 -6.14 -21.01
CA PRO A 224 -6.28 -5.14 -21.48
C PRO A 224 -5.09 -5.00 -20.52
N LYS A 225 -3.86 -5.14 -21.02
CA LYS A 225 -2.62 -5.13 -20.20
C LYS A 225 -2.45 -3.84 -19.41
N ASP A 226 -3.01 -2.74 -19.90
CA ASP A 226 -2.94 -1.40 -19.34
C ASP A 226 -4.17 -1.03 -18.49
N ALA A 227 -4.98 -2.01 -18.06
CA ALA A 227 -6.17 -1.78 -17.23
C ALA A 227 -5.92 -0.87 -16.00
N TYR A 228 -4.71 -0.89 -15.45
CA TYR A 228 -4.32 -0.10 -14.28
C TYR A 228 -3.46 1.15 -14.58
N ALA A 229 -3.23 1.50 -15.86
CA ALA A 229 -2.31 2.59 -16.23
C ALA A 229 -2.71 3.95 -15.64
N GLY A 230 -4.01 4.19 -15.42
CA GLY A 230 -4.54 5.42 -14.81
C GLY A 230 -4.65 5.38 -13.28
N VAL A 231 -4.30 4.26 -12.62
CA VAL A 231 -4.39 4.12 -11.17
C VAL A 231 -3.10 4.63 -10.54
N PRO A 232 -3.14 5.67 -9.69
CA PRO A 232 -1.95 6.17 -9.03
C PRO A 232 -1.37 5.12 -8.06
N SER A 233 -0.14 5.34 -7.59
CA SER A 233 0.41 4.53 -6.49
C SER A 233 -0.32 4.83 -5.19
N TYR A 234 -0.56 3.82 -4.34
CA TYR A 234 -1.10 4.06 -2.97
C TYR A 234 -0.18 4.95 -2.14
N ARG A 235 1.09 5.11 -2.51
CA ARG A 235 2.02 6.06 -1.89
C ARG A 235 1.53 7.50 -1.98
N THR A 236 0.73 7.84 -3.00
CA THR A 236 0.16 9.18 -3.17
C THR A 236 -1.01 9.48 -2.22
N LEU A 237 -1.41 8.51 -1.39
CA LEU A 237 -2.46 8.72 -0.39
C LEU A 237 -2.00 9.62 0.76
N MET A 238 -0.70 9.67 1.02
CA MET A 238 -0.12 10.59 1.99
C MET A 238 -0.06 12.01 1.40
N ASP A 239 -0.49 13.01 2.16
CA ASP A 239 -0.27 14.40 1.79
C ASP A 239 1.20 14.70 2.09
N VAL A 240 2.07 14.55 1.11
CA VAL A 240 3.49 14.86 1.33
C VAL A 240 3.62 16.36 1.17
N SER A 241 3.88 17.05 2.27
CA SER A 241 4.20 18.47 2.22
C SER A 241 5.44 18.67 1.33
N GLU A 242 5.50 19.78 0.58
CA GLU A 242 6.54 20.01 -0.44
C GLU A 242 7.97 19.87 0.10
N ASP A 243 8.19 20.19 1.37
CA ASP A 243 9.47 20.07 2.07
C ASP A 243 9.95 18.62 2.27
N LEU A 244 9.05 17.65 2.13
CA LEU A 244 9.32 16.21 2.24
C LEU A 244 9.30 15.51 0.87
N ALA A 245 8.95 16.22 -0.21
CA ALA A 245 8.67 15.64 -1.53
C ALA A 245 9.92 15.44 -2.41
N ASP A 246 11.10 15.89 -1.97
CA ASP A 246 12.35 15.85 -2.75
C ASP A 246 13.00 14.44 -2.84
N GLY A 247 12.39 13.43 -2.23
CA GLY A 247 12.87 12.04 -2.23
C GLY A 247 14.06 11.78 -1.31
N THR A 248 14.47 12.76 -0.50
CA THR A 248 15.63 12.63 0.40
C THR A 248 15.29 11.96 1.75
N PHE A 249 14.02 11.67 1.99
CA PHE A 249 13.50 11.08 3.22
C PHE A 249 12.83 9.73 2.97
N SER A 250 13.02 8.77 3.88
CA SER A 250 12.24 7.50 3.87
C SER A 250 10.76 7.78 4.09
N GLN A 251 9.90 6.95 3.50
CA GLN A 251 8.44 6.99 3.74
C GLN A 251 8.08 6.97 5.23
N GLN A 252 8.80 6.17 6.04
CA GLN A 252 8.57 6.08 7.48
C GLN A 252 8.79 7.41 8.19
N PHE A 253 9.87 8.11 7.85
CA PHE A 253 10.17 9.43 8.40
C PHE A 253 9.13 10.47 7.95
N ILE A 254 8.74 10.45 6.67
CA ILE A 254 7.72 11.37 6.17
C ILE A 254 6.39 11.13 6.92
N GLY A 255 5.98 9.87 7.10
CA GLY A 255 4.82 9.52 7.91
C GLY A 255 4.96 9.94 9.38
N ALA A 256 6.16 9.89 9.96
CA ALA A 256 6.41 10.39 11.30
C ALA A 256 6.26 11.91 11.40
N VAL A 257 6.85 12.66 10.47
CA VAL A 257 6.73 14.12 10.42
C VAL A 257 5.27 14.54 10.29
N GLU A 258 4.53 13.93 9.36
CA GLU A 258 3.10 14.25 9.17
C GLU A 258 2.28 13.89 10.41
N SER A 259 2.55 12.74 11.05
CA SER A 259 1.88 12.38 12.30
C SER A 259 2.13 13.41 13.41
N VAL A 260 3.38 13.85 13.58
CA VAL A 260 3.77 14.84 14.60
C VAL A 260 3.15 16.20 14.31
N ARG A 261 3.01 16.60 13.03
CA ARG A 261 2.33 17.86 12.66
C ARG A 261 0.91 17.95 13.17
N TYR A 262 0.18 16.83 13.17
CA TYR A 262 -1.21 16.76 13.60
C TYR A 262 -1.39 16.43 15.09
N ALA A 263 -0.33 16.11 15.84
CA ALA A 263 -0.40 15.88 17.27
C ALA A 263 -0.67 17.18 18.07
N PRO A 264 -1.41 17.12 19.20
CA PRO A 264 -1.59 18.26 20.10
C PRO A 264 -0.30 18.62 20.87
N GLY A 265 -0.26 19.81 21.47
CA GLY A 265 0.86 20.26 22.32
C GLY A 265 2.11 20.77 21.58
N TYR A 266 3.17 21.06 22.35
CA TYR A 266 4.50 21.35 21.80
C TYR A 266 5.17 20.05 21.38
N LYS A 267 5.76 20.05 20.20
CA LYS A 267 6.24 18.83 19.54
C LYS A 267 7.51 19.08 18.74
N ALA A 268 8.33 18.05 18.66
CA ALA A 268 9.56 18.09 17.88
C ALA A 268 9.90 16.70 17.35
N ILE A 269 10.56 16.67 16.20
CA ILE A 269 11.13 15.46 15.65
C ILE A 269 12.56 15.74 15.23
N ALA A 270 13.48 14.86 15.63
CA ALA A 270 14.88 14.91 15.25
C ALA A 270 15.25 13.66 14.46
N TYR A 271 16.20 13.81 13.56
CA TYR A 271 16.61 12.72 12.66
C TYR A 271 18.09 12.72 12.34
N SER A 272 18.59 11.56 11.94
CA SER A 272 19.95 11.27 11.50
C SER A 272 19.91 10.43 10.22
N LYS A 273 20.64 10.85 9.19
CA LYS A 273 20.73 10.12 7.91
C LYS A 273 21.94 9.17 7.95
N TRP A 274 21.79 7.97 7.40
CA TRP A 274 22.89 6.99 7.34
C TRP A 274 22.98 6.24 6.00
N GLY A 275 22.23 6.70 4.99
CA GLY A 275 22.24 6.21 3.62
C GLY A 275 21.40 7.13 2.75
N GLY A 276 21.17 6.78 1.48
CA GLY A 276 20.44 7.64 0.52
C GLY A 276 19.12 8.18 1.08
N ASN A 277 18.18 7.29 1.38
CA ASN A 277 16.89 7.64 2.00
C ASN A 277 16.72 7.04 3.40
N ARG A 278 17.76 6.47 4.01
CA ARG A 278 17.67 5.75 5.29
C ARG A 278 17.89 6.67 6.48
N ILE A 279 16.94 6.66 7.42
CA ILE A 279 16.85 7.64 8.49
C ILE A 279 16.56 6.96 9.82
N SER A 280 17.33 7.31 10.85
CA SER A 280 16.96 7.09 12.24
C SER A 280 16.32 8.37 12.77
N TRP A 281 15.21 8.27 13.49
CA TRP A 281 14.51 9.44 14.00
C TRP A 281 13.85 9.15 15.34
N ASN A 282 13.53 10.22 16.06
CA ASN A 282 12.73 10.16 17.27
C ASN A 282 11.89 11.43 17.37
N SER A 283 10.64 11.29 17.82
CA SER A 283 9.75 12.42 18.09
C SER A 283 9.40 12.46 19.56
N VAL A 284 9.08 13.66 20.03
CA VAL A 284 8.42 13.87 21.30
C VAL A 284 7.19 14.70 21.06
N ASP A 285 6.11 14.27 21.70
CA ASP A 285 4.79 14.84 21.58
C ASP A 285 4.37 15.30 22.99
N GLU A 286 3.54 16.35 23.08
CA GLU A 286 2.96 16.84 24.34
C GLU A 286 3.95 17.28 25.43
N GLU A 287 4.86 18.19 25.09
CA GLU A 287 5.81 18.76 26.05
C GLU A 287 5.38 20.13 26.59
N GLU A 288 6.00 20.57 27.70
CA GLU A 288 5.68 21.84 28.36
C GLU A 288 6.11 23.08 27.55
N SER A 289 7.11 22.94 26.66
CA SER A 289 7.55 24.00 25.75
C SER A 289 8.24 23.46 24.50
N GLU A 290 8.32 24.30 23.45
CA GLU A 290 9.02 23.97 22.20
C GLU A 290 10.51 23.69 22.41
N ALA A 291 11.17 24.41 23.32
CA ALA A 291 12.58 24.20 23.64
C ALA A 291 12.83 22.85 24.34
N VAL A 292 11.94 22.47 25.25
CA VAL A 292 12.00 21.16 25.93
C VAL A 292 11.75 20.03 24.92
N ALA A 293 10.75 20.18 24.05
CA ALA A 293 10.49 19.22 22.98
C ALA A 293 11.70 19.04 22.07
N ALA A 294 12.27 20.14 21.59
CA ALA A 294 13.44 20.15 20.72
C ALA A 294 14.65 19.43 21.36
N SER A 295 14.95 19.76 22.62
CA SER A 295 16.07 19.15 23.36
C SER A 295 15.88 17.64 23.52
N LYS A 296 14.69 17.21 23.98
CA LYS A 296 14.38 15.78 24.18
C LYS A 296 14.38 15.00 22.87
N ALA A 297 13.85 15.55 21.78
CA ALA A 297 13.89 14.91 20.47
C ALA A 297 15.34 14.67 20.01
N LEU A 298 16.21 15.67 20.14
CA LEU A 298 17.63 15.55 19.81
C LEU A 298 18.35 14.51 20.67
N GLU A 299 18.10 14.51 21.99
CA GLU A 299 18.67 13.55 22.92
C GLU A 299 18.25 12.12 22.57
N ASN A 300 16.95 11.89 22.38
CA ASN A 300 16.41 10.58 22.04
C ASN A 300 16.89 10.11 20.65
N CYS A 301 16.97 11.01 19.67
CA CYS A 301 17.57 10.68 18.38
C CYS A 301 19.04 10.27 18.56
N THR A 302 19.82 11.03 19.33
CA THR A 302 21.25 10.76 19.53
C THR A 302 21.50 9.43 20.23
N LYS A 303 20.66 9.07 21.20
CA LYS A 303 20.72 7.76 21.88
C LYS A 303 20.42 6.59 20.96
N ASN A 304 19.55 6.77 19.97
CA ASN A 304 19.03 5.70 19.12
C ASN A 304 19.58 5.72 17.69
N LYS A 305 20.42 6.70 17.33
CA LYS A 305 21.01 6.79 15.99
C LYS A 305 21.99 5.65 15.77
N ARG A 306 22.13 5.26 14.50
CA ARG A 306 23.18 4.33 14.09
C ARG A 306 24.57 4.97 14.22
N THR A 307 25.58 4.14 14.45
CA THR A 307 26.98 4.57 14.56
C THR A 307 27.44 5.30 13.29
N GLU A 308 27.05 4.78 12.13
CA GLU A 308 27.31 5.35 10.80
C GLU A 308 26.45 6.58 10.43
N GLY A 309 25.48 6.96 11.27
CA GLY A 309 24.57 8.07 10.98
C GLY A 309 25.16 9.45 11.28
N THR A 310 24.75 10.45 10.49
CA THR A 310 25.07 11.87 10.71
C THR A 310 24.65 12.33 12.11
N PRO A 311 25.19 13.44 12.62
CA PRO A 311 24.64 14.07 13.81
C PRO A 311 23.13 14.27 13.70
N CYS A 312 22.41 14.09 14.81
CA CYS A 312 20.98 14.32 14.85
C CYS A 312 20.69 15.81 14.67
N VAL A 313 19.73 16.13 13.82
CA VAL A 313 19.26 17.49 13.58
C VAL A 313 17.75 17.56 13.77
N LEU A 314 17.26 18.73 14.18
CA LEU A 314 15.82 18.98 14.29
C LEU A 314 15.22 19.14 12.90
N TYR A 315 14.03 18.58 12.72
CA TYR A 315 13.20 18.86 11.58
C TYR A 315 12.36 20.11 11.85
N ASP A 316 12.37 21.06 10.91
CA ASP A 316 11.51 22.23 11.00
C ASP A 316 10.07 21.88 10.60
N LEU A 317 9.23 21.63 11.61
CA LEU A 317 7.82 21.33 11.42
C LEU A 317 7.01 22.51 10.87
N LYS A 318 7.53 23.75 10.96
CA LYS A 318 6.87 25.00 10.58
C LYS A 318 7.30 25.53 9.20
N ALA A 319 8.32 24.93 8.58
CA ALA A 319 9.04 25.45 7.40
C ALA A 319 8.20 25.93 6.20
N LYS A 320 6.89 25.60 6.08
CA LYS A 320 6.00 26.18 5.05
C LYS A 320 4.54 26.47 5.46
N GLN A 321 4.15 26.48 6.74
CA GLN A 321 2.84 27.08 7.10
C GLN A 321 2.79 28.59 6.76
N ASN A 322 3.94 29.24 6.66
CA ASN A 322 4.06 30.66 6.35
C ASN A 322 4.10 31.00 4.84
N LEU A 323 4.35 30.02 3.95
CA LEU A 323 4.37 30.27 2.50
C LEU A 323 2.97 30.21 1.87
N MET A 324 2.02 29.50 2.49
CA MET A 324 0.60 29.53 2.06
C MET A 324 -0.17 30.75 2.58
N LYS A 325 0.35 31.49 3.58
CA LYS A 325 -0.26 32.76 4.02
C LYS A 325 0.13 33.95 3.14
N THR A 326 1.17 33.83 2.31
CA THR A 326 1.67 34.93 1.47
C THR A 326 1.11 34.90 0.04
N VAL A 327 0.35 33.86 -0.35
CA VAL A 327 -0.33 33.79 -1.65
C VAL A 327 -1.83 34.08 -1.49
N THR A 328 -2.15 35.18 -0.81
CA THR A 328 -3.47 35.80 -0.89
C THR A 328 -3.32 37.30 -0.82
N THR A 329 -2.76 37.91 -1.88
CA THR A 329 -3.13 39.23 -2.42
C THR A 329 -2.08 39.68 -3.44
N GLN A 330 -2.43 39.55 -4.73
CA GLN A 330 -2.57 40.68 -5.65
C GLN A 330 -3.34 40.21 -6.88
#